data_AF-A0A815MUV8-F1
#
_entry.id   AF-A0A815MUV8-F1
#
_cell.length_a   1.000
_cell.length_b   1.000
_cell.length_c   1.000
_cell.angle_alpha   90.00
_cell.angle_beta   90.00
_cell.angle_gamma   90.00
#
_symmetry.space_group_name_H-M   'P 1'
#
loop_
_entity.id
_entity.type
_entity.pdbx_description
1 polymer ?
#
loop_
_entity_poly.entity_id
_entity_poly.type
_entity_poly.pdbx_seq_one_letter_code
_entity_poly.pdbx_strand_id
1 'polypeptide(L)'
;MPGYTFDPTSNEHLSSIDGDDHIDKVAEEISQQQQQQCYSYPMLVKEGFIYKSNKQTLTKIYWICKIKNCNANIHTDLNRNFMQSNGKHNHLVEPEEIEIKLFREALKVRVINETTPISKIYDEEMVKAHLSPETLANVPLVSSINSALNRTRRKRTPVLPTCCSFDIPDLY
;
A
#
# COMPACT_ATOMS: atom_id res chain seq x y z
N MET A 1 -16.26 47.54 67.60
CA MET A 1 -14.87 47.37 67.16
C MET A 1 -14.74 46.01 66.49
N PRO A 2 -14.57 45.92 65.17
CA PRO A 2 -14.28 44.66 64.51
C PRO A 2 -12.77 44.48 64.37
N GLY A 3 -12.26 43.43 65.03
CA GLY A 3 -10.95 42.86 64.70
C GLY A 3 -11.09 42.06 63.41
N TYR A 4 -10.20 42.31 62.45
CA TYR A 4 -10.11 41.52 61.22
C TYR A 4 -8.69 40.94 61.17
N THR A 5 -8.61 39.65 61.39
CA THR A 5 -7.41 38.82 61.35
C THR A 5 -7.03 38.55 59.89
N PHE A 6 -5.75 38.71 59.57
CA PHE A 6 -5.16 38.24 58.31
C PHE A 6 -4.93 36.73 58.41
N ASP A 7 -5.53 35.96 57.50
CA ASP A 7 -5.11 34.59 57.21
C ASP A 7 -4.47 34.54 55.82
N PRO A 8 -3.21 34.05 55.70
CA PRO A 8 -2.57 33.74 54.44
C PRO A 8 -2.63 32.22 54.22
N THR A 9 -3.28 31.75 53.17
CA THR A 9 -3.06 30.38 52.66
C THR A 9 -3.66 30.19 51.27
N SER A 10 -2.79 29.71 50.36
CA SER A 10 -3.08 28.71 49.31
C SER A 10 -4.01 29.14 48.16
N ASN A 11 -3.89 28.71 46.91
CA ASN A 11 -2.93 27.89 46.19
C ASN A 11 -3.26 28.12 44.70
N GLU A 12 -2.24 28.11 43.87
CA GLU A 12 -2.20 27.55 42.51
C GLU A 12 -3.51 27.41 41.71
N HIS A 13 -3.65 28.23 40.67
CA HIS A 13 -4.45 27.87 39.49
C HIS A 13 -3.60 28.06 38.23
N LEU A 14 -2.63 27.15 38.06
CA LEU A 14 -1.99 26.90 36.77
C LEU A 14 -2.84 25.87 36.05
N SER A 15 -3.54 26.32 35.01
CA SER A 15 -4.25 25.48 34.06
C SER A 15 -3.25 24.56 33.36
N SER A 16 -3.33 23.25 33.64
CA SER A 16 -2.73 22.20 32.82
C SER A 16 -3.28 22.30 31.41
N ILE A 17 -2.41 22.64 30.45
CA ILE A 17 -2.67 22.42 29.03
C ILE A 17 -2.14 21.01 28.76
N ASP A 18 -3.03 20.03 28.79
CA ASP A 18 -2.76 18.68 28.31
C ASP A 18 -2.65 18.72 26.79
N GLY A 19 -1.45 19.04 26.29
CA GLY A 19 -1.08 18.78 24.91
C GLY A 19 -0.06 17.66 24.93
N ASP A 20 -0.45 16.45 24.55
CA ASP A 20 0.45 15.43 23.96
C ASP A 20 -0.24 14.12 23.50
N ASP A 21 -1.54 14.13 23.16
CA ASP A 21 -2.24 12.94 22.61
C ASP A 21 -2.35 12.92 21.07
N HIS A 22 -1.75 13.90 20.38
CA HIS A 22 -1.93 14.05 18.93
C HIS A 22 -0.85 13.35 18.09
N ILE A 23 0.36 13.17 18.64
CA ILE A 23 1.50 12.62 17.89
C ILE A 23 1.30 11.12 17.62
N ASP A 24 0.72 10.37 18.57
CA ASP A 24 0.55 8.92 18.44
C ASP A 24 -0.53 8.53 17.41
N LYS A 25 -1.58 9.35 17.26
CA LYS A 25 -2.59 9.13 16.21
C LYS A 25 -2.05 9.38 14.80
N VAL A 26 -1.15 10.37 14.65
CA VAL A 26 -0.47 10.64 13.38
C VAL A 26 0.48 9.49 13.03
N ALA A 27 1.18 8.91 14.00
CA ALA A 27 2.06 7.76 13.76
C ALA A 27 1.29 6.50 13.30
N GLU A 28 0.09 6.27 13.83
CA GLU A 28 -0.77 5.15 13.44
C GLU A 28 -1.40 5.36 12.05
N GLU A 29 -1.79 6.60 11.71
CA GLU A 29 -2.23 6.95 10.35
C GLU A 29 -1.09 6.84 9.31
N ILE A 30 0.14 7.24 9.66
CA ILE A 30 1.32 7.08 8.80
C ILE A 30 1.66 5.59 8.61
N SER A 31 1.50 4.76 9.65
CA SER A 31 1.72 3.32 9.58
C SER A 31 0.68 2.63 8.69
N GLN A 32 -0.59 3.03 8.75
CA GLN A 32 -1.66 2.52 7.88
C GLN A 32 -1.45 2.94 6.41
N GLN A 33 -0.92 4.14 6.15
CA GLN A 33 -0.51 4.58 4.81
C GLN A 33 0.74 3.83 4.31
N GLN A 34 1.67 3.46 5.19
CA GLN A 34 2.87 2.67 4.85
C GLN A 34 2.56 1.17 4.65
N GLN A 35 1.53 0.63 5.29
CA GLN A 35 1.07 -0.75 5.06
C GLN A 35 0.48 -0.95 3.66
N GLN A 36 0.04 0.12 2.99
CA GLN A 36 -0.31 0.09 1.56
C GLN A 36 0.92 0.13 0.63
N GLN A 37 2.16 0.16 1.13
CA GLN A 37 3.37 0.22 0.29
C GLN A 37 4.10 -1.12 0.10
N CYS A 38 3.39 -2.23 0.29
CA CYS A 38 3.88 -3.55 -0.15
C CYS A 38 3.44 -3.91 -1.59
N TYR A 39 3.15 -2.92 -2.43
CA TYR A 39 2.92 -3.17 -3.85
C TYR A 39 4.26 -3.28 -4.58
N SER A 40 4.54 -4.51 -5.00
CA SER A 40 5.48 -4.84 -6.07
C SER A 40 5.26 -3.87 -7.24
N TYR A 41 6.13 -2.86 -7.30
CA TYR A 41 6.15 -1.68 -8.19
C TYR A 41 4.97 -0.72 -8.05
N PRO A 42 5.16 0.50 -7.50
CA PRO A 42 4.14 1.53 -7.59
C PRO A 42 3.99 1.90 -9.07
N MET A 43 2.80 1.64 -9.62
CA MET A 43 2.37 2.12 -10.92
C MET A 43 1.37 3.27 -10.72
N LEU A 44 1.24 4.11 -11.75
CA LEU A 44 0.26 5.19 -11.81
C LEU A 44 -0.54 5.03 -13.10
N VAL A 45 -1.86 5.06 -12.99
CA VAL A 45 -2.78 5.06 -14.14
C VAL A 45 -3.37 6.45 -14.27
N LYS A 46 -3.20 7.10 -15.42
CA LYS A 46 -3.81 8.40 -15.72
C LYS A 46 -4.19 8.45 -17.19
N GLU A 47 -5.41 8.91 -17.49
CA GLU A 47 -5.91 9.09 -18.86
C GLU A 47 -5.82 7.80 -19.72
N GLY A 48 -5.96 6.62 -19.09
CA GLY A 48 -5.81 5.33 -19.78
C GLY A 48 -4.36 4.89 -20.02
N PHE A 49 -3.37 5.68 -19.59
CA PHE A 49 -1.96 5.34 -19.74
C PHE A 49 -1.36 4.88 -18.42
N ILE A 50 -0.41 3.94 -18.53
CA ILE A 50 0.24 3.33 -17.38
C ILE A 50 1.68 3.83 -17.29
N TYR A 51 2.02 4.37 -16.12
CA TYR A 51 3.32 4.92 -15.83
C TYR A 51 4.03 4.10 -14.76
N LYS A 52 5.36 4.01 -14.90
CA LYS A 52 6.26 3.44 -13.92
C LYS A 52 6.97 4.56 -13.16
N SER A 53 7.19 4.36 -11.86
CA SER A 53 8.03 5.28 -11.08
C SER A 53 9.46 5.26 -11.64
N ASN A 54 9.98 6.44 -11.94
CA ASN A 54 11.35 6.62 -12.40
C ASN A 54 12.25 7.01 -11.23
N LYS A 55 11.91 8.11 -10.56
CA LYS A 55 12.63 8.61 -9.40
C LYS A 55 11.67 9.28 -8.43
N GLN A 56 11.98 9.18 -7.15
CA GLN A 56 11.28 9.89 -6.08
C GLN A 56 12.25 10.89 -5.45
N THR A 57 11.76 12.11 -5.25
CA THR A 57 12.44 13.18 -4.51
C THR A 57 11.65 13.44 -3.23
N LEU A 58 12.19 14.22 -2.31
CA LEU A 58 11.53 14.61 -1.05
C LEU A 58 10.19 15.33 -1.23
N THR A 59 9.91 15.89 -2.42
CA THR A 59 8.69 16.65 -2.68
C THR A 59 7.78 16.03 -3.74
N LYS A 60 8.35 15.30 -4.69
CA LYS A 60 7.61 14.80 -5.86
C LYS A 60 8.12 13.45 -6.36
N ILE A 61 7.24 12.73 -7.00
CA ILE A 61 7.52 11.46 -7.68
C ILE A 61 7.44 11.71 -9.19
N TYR A 62 8.48 11.28 -9.89
CA TYR A 62 8.57 11.36 -11.34
C TYR A 62 8.18 10.02 -11.94
N TRP A 63 7.22 10.06 -12.84
CA TRP A 63 6.64 8.92 -13.51
C TRP A 63 6.94 9.01 -15.00
N ILE A 64 7.30 7.89 -15.60
CA ILE A 64 7.53 7.80 -17.05
C ILE A 64 6.60 6.74 -17.63
N CYS A 65 6.21 6.91 -18.89
CA CYS A 65 5.36 5.93 -19.54
C CYS A 65 6.03 4.53 -19.51
N LYS A 66 5.21 3.49 -19.34
CA LYS A 66 5.70 2.10 -19.33
C LYS A 66 6.29 1.71 -20.68
N ILE A 67 5.67 2.15 -21.78
CA ILE A 67 6.05 1.79 -23.16
C ILE A 67 7.45 2.35 -23.48
N LYS A 68 8.29 1.49 -24.06
CA LYS A 68 9.64 1.88 -24.49
C LYS A 68 9.54 2.93 -25.60
N ASN A 69 10.45 3.90 -25.59
CA ASN A 69 10.50 5.00 -26.56
C ASN A 69 9.29 5.95 -26.53
N CYS A 70 8.46 5.89 -25.47
CA CYS A 70 7.44 6.91 -25.21
C CYS A 70 8.02 7.98 -24.28
N ASN A 71 7.91 9.25 -24.68
CA ASN A 71 8.49 10.39 -23.96
C ASN A 71 7.53 11.02 -22.94
N ALA A 72 6.31 10.49 -22.81
CA ALA A 72 5.32 10.99 -21.87
C ALA A 72 5.76 10.73 -20.41
N ASN A 73 5.64 11.76 -19.58
CA ASN A 73 5.98 11.72 -18.17
C ASN A 73 4.98 12.52 -17.33
N ILE A 74 4.85 12.15 -16.06
CA ILE A 74 3.98 12.80 -15.09
C ILE A 74 4.76 13.05 -13.82
N HIS A 75 4.47 14.17 -13.17
CA HIS A 75 4.94 14.47 -11.83
C HIS A 75 3.74 14.47 -10.88
N THR A 76 3.88 13.78 -9.76
CA THR A 76 2.92 13.83 -8.66
C THR A 76 3.61 14.29 -7.38
N ASP A 77 2.84 14.78 -6.41
CA ASP A 77 3.32 14.91 -5.05
C ASP A 77 3.62 13.54 -4.42
N LEU A 78 4.22 13.54 -3.23
CA LEU A 78 4.37 12.32 -2.41
C LEU A 78 3.02 11.64 -2.13
N ASN A 79 1.95 12.43 -2.01
CA ASN A 79 0.58 11.96 -1.81
C ASN A 79 -0.10 11.51 -3.11
N ARG A 80 0.65 11.35 -4.21
CA ARG A 80 0.15 10.97 -5.55
C ARG A 80 -0.87 11.95 -6.16
N ASN A 81 -0.98 13.16 -5.62
CA ASN A 81 -1.74 14.22 -6.24
C ASN A 81 -1.06 14.66 -7.53
N PHE A 82 -1.86 14.78 -8.60
CA PHE A 82 -1.34 15.17 -9.90
C PHE A 82 -0.81 16.61 -9.87
N MET A 83 0.43 16.81 -10.31
CA MET A 83 1.01 18.16 -10.43
C MET A 83 1.12 18.58 -11.89
N GLN A 84 1.75 17.74 -12.71
CA GLN A 84 2.13 18.11 -14.08
C GLN A 84 2.24 16.88 -14.98
N SER A 85 1.93 17.04 -16.26
CA SER A 85 2.18 16.05 -17.31
C SER A 85 2.95 16.70 -18.46
N ASN A 86 4.02 16.05 -18.92
CA ASN A 86 4.80 16.51 -20.07
C ASN A 86 4.93 15.42 -21.13
N GLY A 87 5.17 15.84 -22.37
CA GLY A 87 5.30 14.94 -23.52
C GLY A 87 3.95 14.44 -24.03
N LYS A 88 3.97 13.89 -25.24
CA LYS A 88 2.81 13.24 -25.86
C LYS A 88 3.08 11.74 -25.98
N HIS A 89 2.05 10.94 -25.81
CA HIS A 89 2.13 9.51 -26.09
C HIS A 89 2.25 9.28 -27.58
N ASN A 90 3.07 8.30 -27.96
CA ASN A 90 3.26 7.84 -29.33
C ASN A 90 2.64 6.46 -29.58
N HIS A 91 1.75 6.03 -28.69
CA HIS A 91 1.05 4.76 -28.77
C HIS A 91 -0.40 4.96 -28.33
N LEU A 92 -1.25 3.98 -28.65
CA LEU A 92 -2.65 3.99 -28.26
C LEU A 92 -2.82 3.59 -26.79
N VAL A 93 -3.99 3.94 -26.27
CA VAL A 93 -4.46 3.47 -24.96
C VAL A 93 -4.86 2.00 -25.11
N GLU A 94 -4.35 1.17 -24.21
CA GLU A 94 -4.70 -0.25 -24.11
C GLU A 94 -5.49 -0.46 -22.80
N PRO A 95 -6.83 -0.32 -22.81
CA PRO A 95 -7.64 -0.43 -21.60
C PRO A 95 -7.53 -1.83 -20.99
N GLU A 96 -7.35 -2.84 -21.84
CA GLU A 96 -7.22 -4.23 -21.43
C GLU A 96 -6.07 -4.47 -20.45
N GLU A 97 -4.91 -3.87 -20.72
CA GLU A 97 -3.74 -4.03 -19.87
C GLU A 97 -3.95 -3.38 -18.50
N ILE A 98 -4.73 -2.30 -18.44
CA ILE A 98 -5.05 -1.60 -17.19
C ILE A 98 -5.89 -2.52 -16.31
N GLU A 99 -6.96 -3.09 -16.85
CA GLU A 99 -7.86 -3.99 -16.12
C GLU A 99 -7.10 -5.19 -15.55
N ILE A 100 -6.25 -5.83 -16.37
CA ILE A 100 -5.45 -6.98 -15.94
C ILE A 100 -4.49 -6.59 -14.81
N LYS A 101 -3.91 -5.39 -14.84
CA LYS A 101 -3.03 -4.92 -13.77
C LYS A 101 -3.79 -4.61 -12.49
N LEU A 102 -4.92 -3.91 -12.58
CA LEU A 102 -5.78 -3.62 -11.43
C LEU A 102 -6.24 -4.93 -10.77
N PHE A 103 -6.62 -5.93 -11.57
CA PHE A 103 -6.95 -7.26 -11.07
C PHE A 103 -5.77 -7.92 -10.34
N ARG A 104 -4.55 -7.88 -10.92
CA ARG A 104 -3.35 -8.42 -10.27
C ARG A 104 -2.99 -7.69 -8.99
N GLU A 105 -3.22 -6.39 -8.92
CA GLU A 105 -3.01 -5.59 -7.70
C GLU A 105 -4.01 -6.01 -6.62
N ALA A 106 -5.30 -6.12 -6.95
CA ALA A 106 -6.33 -6.61 -6.03
C ALA A 106 -6.01 -8.01 -5.47
N LEU A 107 -5.55 -8.94 -6.32
CA LEU A 107 -5.08 -10.25 -5.87
C LEU A 107 -3.92 -10.15 -4.89
N LYS A 108 -2.91 -9.32 -5.18
CA LYS A 108 -1.75 -9.15 -4.29
C LYS A 108 -2.19 -8.58 -2.94
N VAL A 109 -3.11 -7.60 -2.92
CA VAL A 109 -3.67 -7.04 -1.67
C VAL A 109 -4.28 -8.15 -0.83
N ARG A 110 -5.21 -8.91 -1.40
CA ARG A 110 -5.93 -9.96 -0.66
C ARG A 110 -5.00 -11.08 -0.21
N VAL A 111 -4.09 -11.53 -1.07
CA VAL A 111 -3.13 -12.59 -0.73
C VAL A 111 -2.18 -12.19 0.41
N ILE A 112 -1.87 -10.89 0.54
CA ILE A 112 -1.09 -10.38 1.67
C ILE A 112 -1.95 -10.35 2.94
N ASN A 113 -3.24 -10.06 2.85
CA ASN A 113 -4.11 -9.83 4.01
C ASN A 113 -4.86 -11.08 4.50
N GLU A 114 -5.06 -12.07 3.64
CA GLU A 114 -5.90 -13.24 3.92
C GLU A 114 -5.11 -14.55 3.87
N THR A 115 -5.53 -15.51 4.69
CA THR A 115 -4.97 -16.87 4.74
C THR A 115 -5.74 -17.85 3.84
N THR A 116 -6.84 -17.41 3.23
CA THR A 116 -7.66 -18.21 2.34
C THR A 116 -6.83 -18.81 1.18
N PRO A 117 -7.22 -19.97 0.64
CA PRO A 117 -6.48 -20.59 -0.45
C PRO A 117 -6.51 -19.69 -1.70
N ILE A 118 -5.37 -19.52 -2.35
CA ILE A 118 -5.18 -18.59 -3.47
C ILE A 118 -6.15 -18.86 -4.62
N SER A 119 -6.51 -20.12 -4.86
CA SER A 119 -7.50 -20.47 -5.90
C SER A 119 -8.85 -19.82 -5.62
N LYS A 120 -9.30 -19.88 -4.36
CA LYS A 120 -10.58 -19.29 -3.95
C LYS A 120 -10.55 -17.77 -4.05
N ILE A 121 -9.45 -17.14 -3.62
CA ILE A 121 -9.27 -15.68 -3.78
C ILE A 121 -9.36 -15.30 -5.26
N TYR A 122 -8.72 -16.08 -6.14
CA TYR A 122 -8.74 -15.82 -7.57
C TYR A 122 -10.16 -15.88 -8.14
N ASP A 123 -10.89 -16.96 -7.87
CA ASP A 123 -12.25 -17.14 -8.39
C ASP A 123 -13.20 -16.04 -7.89
N GLU A 124 -13.10 -15.66 -6.62
CA GLU A 124 -13.89 -14.56 -6.04
C GLU A 124 -13.54 -13.20 -6.67
N GLU A 125 -12.25 -12.89 -6.84
CA GLU A 125 -11.84 -11.63 -7.47
C GLU A 125 -12.19 -11.60 -8.97
N MET A 126 -12.26 -12.75 -9.65
CA MET A 126 -12.73 -12.81 -11.04
C MET A 126 -14.19 -12.46 -11.18
N VAL A 127 -15.03 -12.96 -10.28
CA VAL A 127 -16.46 -12.60 -10.26
C VAL A 127 -16.64 -11.12 -9.90
N LYS A 128 -15.85 -10.61 -8.95
CA LYS A 128 -15.93 -9.22 -8.48
C LYS A 128 -15.43 -8.19 -9.49
N ALA A 129 -14.39 -8.51 -10.26
CA ALA A 129 -13.73 -7.56 -11.15
C ALA A 129 -14.55 -7.20 -12.41
N HIS A 130 -15.58 -7.99 -12.76
CA HIS A 130 -16.44 -7.76 -13.93
C HIS A 130 -15.66 -7.34 -15.19
N LEU A 131 -14.61 -8.10 -15.50
CA LEU A 131 -13.72 -7.83 -16.63
C LEU A 131 -14.44 -7.90 -17.98
N SER A 132 -13.97 -7.09 -18.94
CA SER A 132 -14.49 -7.16 -20.30
C SER A 132 -14.22 -8.53 -20.97
N PRO A 133 -15.02 -8.95 -21.96
CA PRO A 133 -14.79 -10.23 -22.65
C PRO A 133 -13.42 -10.30 -23.33
N GLU A 134 -12.91 -9.16 -23.81
CA GLU A 134 -11.58 -9.04 -24.42
C GLU A 134 -10.47 -9.25 -23.39
N THR A 135 -10.59 -8.64 -22.21
CA THR A 135 -9.59 -8.84 -21.15
C THR A 135 -9.56 -10.23 -20.60
N LEU A 136 -10.71 -10.88 -20.48
CA LEU A 136 -10.81 -12.25 -19.95
C LEU A 136 -9.93 -13.24 -20.73
N ALA A 137 -9.78 -13.04 -22.04
CA ALA A 137 -8.90 -13.86 -22.88
C ALA A 137 -7.41 -13.69 -22.52
N ASN A 138 -7.04 -12.51 -22.00
CA ASN A 138 -5.67 -12.11 -21.68
C ASN A 138 -5.33 -12.25 -20.18
N VAL A 139 -6.31 -12.54 -19.32
CA VAL A 139 -6.07 -12.77 -17.89
C VAL A 139 -5.21 -14.03 -17.70
N PRO A 140 -4.15 -13.97 -16.87
CA PRO A 140 -3.34 -15.14 -16.59
C PRO A 140 -4.11 -16.19 -15.78
N LEU A 141 -3.93 -17.46 -16.14
CA LEU A 141 -4.49 -18.59 -15.39
C LEU A 141 -3.95 -18.64 -13.96
N VAL A 142 -4.79 -19.11 -13.04
CA VAL A 142 -4.45 -19.27 -11.62
C VAL A 142 -3.17 -20.09 -11.43
N SER A 143 -3.00 -21.17 -12.19
CA SER A 143 -1.83 -22.05 -12.14
C SER A 143 -0.51 -21.32 -12.45
N SER A 144 -0.54 -20.36 -13.38
CA SER A 144 0.62 -19.57 -13.78
C SER A 144 1.07 -18.60 -12.67
N ILE A 145 0.11 -18.01 -11.96
CA ILE A 145 0.39 -16.98 -10.95
C ILE A 145 0.48 -17.51 -9.51
N ASN A 146 0.01 -18.74 -9.26
CA ASN A 146 -0.08 -19.33 -7.92
C ASN A 146 1.28 -19.32 -7.18
N SER A 147 2.36 -19.69 -7.86
CA SER A 147 3.72 -19.66 -7.29
C SER A 147 4.17 -18.25 -6.93
N ALA A 148 3.84 -17.25 -7.75
CA ALA A 148 4.17 -15.85 -7.47
C ALA A 148 3.38 -15.32 -6.27
N LEU A 149 2.08 -15.62 -6.20
CA LEU A 149 1.21 -15.20 -5.10
C LEU A 149 1.61 -15.86 -3.78
N ASN A 150 1.93 -17.16 -3.78
CA ASN A 150 2.46 -17.83 -2.59
C ASN A 150 3.78 -17.23 -2.09
N ARG A 151 4.70 -16.87 -2.99
CA ARG A 151 5.94 -16.16 -2.61
C ARG A 151 5.64 -14.82 -1.93
N THR A 152 4.65 -14.08 -2.42
CA THR A 152 4.19 -12.84 -1.79
C THR A 152 3.65 -13.10 -0.37
N ARG A 153 2.79 -14.12 -0.20
CA ARG A 153 2.21 -14.48 1.09
C ARG A 153 3.26 -14.89 2.13
N ARG A 154 4.28 -15.66 1.71
CA ARG A 154 5.39 -16.09 2.58
C ARG A 154 6.21 -14.94 3.17
N LYS A 155 6.15 -13.73 2.58
CA LYS A 155 6.83 -12.55 3.14
C LYS A 155 6.15 -12.04 4.41
N ARG A 156 4.83 -12.21 4.54
CA ARG A 156 4.09 -11.83 5.75
C ARG A 156 4.06 -12.97 6.76
N THR A 157 3.78 -14.18 6.31
CA THR A 157 3.74 -15.38 7.15
C THR A 157 4.83 -16.34 6.68
N PRO A 158 6.06 -16.27 7.22
CA PRO A 158 7.10 -17.23 6.86
C PRO A 158 6.62 -18.64 7.22
N VAL A 159 6.87 -19.59 6.32
CA VAL A 159 6.57 -21.00 6.62
C VAL A 159 7.54 -21.40 7.71
N LEU A 160 7.01 -21.90 8.83
CA LEU A 160 7.86 -22.45 9.87
C LEU A 160 8.72 -23.57 9.25
N PRO A 161 10.05 -23.55 9.47
CA PRO A 161 10.92 -24.58 8.94
C PRO A 161 10.45 -25.95 9.45
N THR A 162 10.26 -26.90 8.54
CA THR A 162 9.76 -28.25 8.86
C THR A 162 10.78 -29.13 9.57
N CYS A 163 12.00 -28.65 9.84
CA CYS A 163 13.03 -29.43 10.51
C CYS A 163 14.11 -28.55 11.15
N CYS A 164 13.86 -28.12 12.38
CA CYS A 164 14.88 -28.19 13.41
C CYS A 164 14.28 -29.07 14.49
N SER A 165 14.65 -30.35 14.53
CA SER A 165 14.61 -31.11 15.78
C SER A 165 15.48 -30.34 16.76
N PHE A 166 14.86 -29.45 17.52
CA PHE A 166 15.51 -28.80 18.64
C PHE A 166 15.52 -29.84 19.74
N ASP A 167 16.51 -30.74 19.66
CA ASP A 167 16.76 -31.71 20.72
C ASP A 167 17.15 -30.90 21.95
N ILE A 168 16.17 -30.63 22.82
CA ILE A 168 16.42 -30.01 24.12
C ILE A 168 17.25 -31.04 24.89
N PRO A 169 18.52 -30.77 25.22
CA PRO A 169 19.30 -31.71 26.00
C PRO A 169 18.62 -31.85 27.36
N ASP A 170 18.27 -33.09 27.72
CA ASP A 170 17.79 -33.38 29.07
C ASP A 170 18.88 -32.94 30.05
N LEU A 171 18.52 -31.96 30.88
CA LEU A 171 19.37 -31.48 31.97
C LEU A 171 19.45 -32.59 33.02
N TYR A 172 20.53 -33.37 32.96
CA TYR A 172 21.01 -34.22 34.05
C TYR A 172 22.12 -33.51 34.81
#